data_AF-A0A2T5JHQ8-F1
#
_entry.id   AF-A0A2T5JHQ8-F1
#
_cell.length_a   1.000
_cell.length_b   1.000
_cell.length_c   1.000
_cell.angle_alpha   90.00
_cell.angle_beta   90.00
_cell.angle_gamma   90.00
#
_symmetry.space_group_name_H-M   'P 1'
#
loop_
_entity.id
_entity.type
_entity.pdbx_description
1 polymer ?
#
loop_
_entity_poly.entity_id
_entity_poly.type
_entity_poly.pdbx_seq_one_letter_code
_entity_poly.pdbx_strand_id
1 'polypeptide(L)'
;MAIYAIYTRTKDGAISRDDSNFEWDDQLGPYMHEEQLTGWPESKVFWRTQTGYTIGLAPTCASRSDSSELVAYSLPSIAAHKKLTGL
;
A
#
# COMPACT_ATOMS: atom_id res chain seq x y z
N MET A 1 -7.51 -9.02 -10.10
CA MET A 1 -7.90 -7.65 -9.71
C MET A 1 -6.97 -7.10 -8.65
N ALA A 2 -6.25 -6.03 -8.99
CA ALA A 2 -5.47 -5.24 -8.03
C ALA A 2 -6.05 -3.83 -7.95
N ILE A 3 -6.02 -3.25 -6.76
CA ILE A 3 -6.43 -1.86 -6.55
C ILE A 3 -5.19 -0.98 -6.65
N TYR A 4 -5.28 0.09 -7.45
CA TYR A 4 -4.20 1.04 -7.66
C TYR A 4 -4.56 2.44 -7.14
N ALA A 5 -3.58 3.09 -6.54
CA ALA A 5 -3.60 4.52 -6.24
C ALA A 5 -2.97 5.31 -7.38
N ILE A 6 -3.52 6.50 -7.66
CA ILE A 6 -3.01 7.39 -8.71
C ILE A 6 -1.97 8.33 -8.14
N TYR A 7 -0.84 8.42 -8.82
CA TYR A 7 0.23 9.36 -8.52
C TYR A 7 0.47 10.30 -9.69
N THR A 8 0.82 11.55 -9.40
CA THR A 8 1.29 12.52 -10.39
C THR A 8 2.69 12.96 -10.02
N ARG A 9 3.60 12.98 -10.99
CA ARG A 9 4.93 13.59 -10.86
C ARG A 9 5.00 14.84 -11.71
N THR A 10 5.39 15.96 -11.13
CA THR A 10 5.58 17.23 -11.86
C THR A 10 6.88 17.22 -12.66
N LYS A 11 7.08 18.24 -13.52
CA LYS A 11 8.34 18.39 -14.27
C LYS A 11 9.54 18.59 -13.33
N ASP A 12 9.31 19.19 -12.17
CA ASP A 12 10.32 19.45 -11.15
C ASP A 12 10.58 18.23 -10.24
N GLY A 13 9.88 17.10 -10.49
CA GLY A 13 10.03 15.86 -9.74
C GLY A 13 9.20 15.78 -8.47
N ALA A 14 8.36 16.77 -8.17
CA ALA A 14 7.46 16.70 -7.02
C ALA A 14 6.39 15.63 -7.27
N ILE A 15 6.15 14.77 -6.28
CA ILE A 15 5.19 13.67 -6.35
C ILE A 15 3.98 13.98 -5.47
N SER A 16 2.78 13.78 -6.01
CA SER A 16 1.51 13.87 -5.29
C SER A 16 0.68 12.61 -5.49
N ARG A 17 -0.01 12.17 -4.43
CA ARG A 17 -0.95 11.05 -4.43
C ARG A 17 -2.38 11.57 -4.48
N ASP A 18 -3.20 11.01 -5.35
CA ASP A 18 -4.64 11.27 -5.37
C ASP A 18 -5.34 10.45 -4.28
N ASP A 19 -6.45 10.95 -3.74
CA ASP A 19 -7.23 10.21 -2.74
C ASP A 19 -8.05 9.06 -3.36
N SER A 20 -8.15 9.04 -4.69
CA SER A 20 -8.91 8.02 -5.42
C SER A 20 -8.09 6.75 -5.67
N ASN A 21 -8.75 5.60 -5.50
CA ASN A 21 -8.22 4.31 -5.91
C ASN A 21 -9.16 3.67 -6.93
N PHE A 22 -8.63 2.84 -7.84
CA PHE A 22 -9.44 2.12 -8.81
C PHE A 22 -8.97 0.67 -8.99
N GLU A 23 -9.90 -0.21 -9.33
CA GLU A 23 -9.60 -1.59 -9.67
C GLU A 23 -9.15 -1.70 -11.13
N TRP A 24 -8.07 -2.43 -11.37
CA TRP A 24 -7.55 -2.71 -12.70
C TRP A 24 -7.15 -4.17 -12.79
N ASP A 25 -7.59 -4.84 -13.85
CA ASP A 25 -7.35 -6.27 -14.08
C ASP A 25 -6.31 -6.53 -15.18
N ASP A 26 -6.07 -5.55 -16.04
CA ASP A 26 -5.13 -5.65 -17.15
C ASP A 26 -3.66 -5.56 -16.71
N GLN A 27 -2.76 -6.07 -17.55
CA GLN A 27 -1.34 -5.74 -17.42
C GLN A 27 -1.16 -4.23 -17.49
N LEU A 28 -0.24 -3.70 -16.67
CA LEU A 28 0.07 -2.27 -16.53
C LEU A 28 0.43 -1.57 -17.86
N GLY A 29 0.53 -2.29 -18.99
CA GLY A 29 0.54 -1.74 -20.34
C GLY A 29 1.58 -0.63 -20.52
N PRO A 30 1.17 0.65 -20.62
CA PRO A 30 2.09 1.77 -20.80
C PRO A 30 2.88 2.20 -19.55
N TYR A 31 2.55 1.68 -18.36
CA TYR A 31 3.25 2.03 -17.11
C TYR A 31 4.47 1.13 -16.90
N MET A 32 5.53 1.39 -17.66
CA MET A 32 6.72 0.53 -17.73
C MET A 32 7.86 0.96 -16.80
N HIS A 33 7.78 2.15 -16.22
CA HIS A 33 8.89 2.73 -15.46
C HIS A 33 8.64 2.61 -13.96
N GLU A 34 9.21 1.59 -13.33
CA GLU A 34 9.12 1.40 -11.88
C GLU A 34 10.01 2.39 -11.12
N GLU A 35 9.48 3.01 -10.06
CA GLU A 35 10.20 3.81 -9.09
C GLU A 35 9.77 3.42 -7.67
N GLN A 36 10.74 3.33 -6.75
CA GLN A 36 10.47 3.03 -5.34
C GLN A 36 10.01 4.30 -4.62
N LEU A 37 8.93 4.20 -3.85
CA LEU A 37 8.40 5.29 -3.05
C LEU A 37 8.86 5.14 -1.59
N THR A 38 9.41 6.20 -1.02
CA THR A 38 9.81 6.24 0.40
C THR A 38 8.92 7.20 1.17
N GLY A 39 8.36 6.75 2.29
CA GLY A 39 7.47 7.56 3.13
C GLY A 39 6.02 7.67 2.65
N TRP A 40 5.64 6.85 1.66
CA TRP A 40 4.27 6.77 1.13
C TRP A 40 3.58 5.48 1.58
N PRO A 41 2.23 5.41 1.51
CA PRO A 41 1.48 4.19 1.85
C PRO A 41 1.83 3.01 0.93
N GLU A 42 2.12 3.30 -0.34
CA GLU A 42 2.55 2.32 -1.33
C GLU A 42 4.09 2.33 -1.46
N SER A 43 4.68 1.15 -1.69
CA SER A 43 6.15 0.97 -1.74
C SER A 43 6.76 1.32 -3.09
N LYS A 44 5.96 1.31 -4.16
CA LYS A 44 6.42 1.57 -5.52
C LYS A 44 5.32 2.13 -6.40
N VAL A 45 5.74 2.77 -7.48
CA VAL A 45 4.87 3.34 -8.50
C VAL A 45 5.41 3.00 -9.88
N PHE A 46 4.50 2.73 -10.80
CA PHE A 46 4.81 2.51 -12.21
C PHE A 46 4.40 3.75 -13.00
N TRP A 47 5.37 4.48 -13.54
CA TRP A 47 5.13 5.69 -14.32
C TRP A 47 4.89 5.37 -15.80
N ARG A 48 4.04 6.20 -16.43
CA ARG A 48 3.79 6.13 -17.87
C ARG A 48 4.99 6.60 -18.70
N THR A 49 5.77 7.54 -18.17
CA THR A 49 6.97 8.06 -18.84
C THR A 49 8.12 8.16 -17.85
N GLN A 50 9.35 7.96 -18.35
CA GLN A 50 10.53 7.95 -17.50
C GLN A 50 10.82 9.32 -16.85
N THR A 51 10.54 10.42 -17.53
CA THR A 51 10.90 11.78 -17.09
C THR A 51 9.79 12.80 -17.36
N GLY A 52 9.83 13.93 -16.65
CA GLY A 52 8.90 15.04 -16.81
C GLY A 52 7.54 14.79 -16.14
N TYR A 53 6.55 15.60 -16.53
CA TYR A 53 5.19 15.49 -16.03
C TYR A 53 4.59 14.14 -16.44
N THR A 54 4.13 13.36 -15.46
CA THR A 54 3.62 12.02 -15.74
C THR A 54 2.67 11.52 -14.67
N ILE A 55 1.86 10.53 -15.05
CA ILE A 55 0.94 9.83 -14.15
C ILE A 55 1.54 8.45 -13.88
N GLY A 56 1.42 8.00 -12.64
CA GLY A 56 1.86 6.69 -12.19
C GLY A 56 0.78 5.94 -11.43
N LEU A 57 0.90 4.62 -11.44
CA LEU A 57 0.02 3.71 -10.72
C LEU A 57 0.82 2.99 -9.66
N ALA A 58 0.36 3.07 -8.41
CA ALA A 58 0.97 2.36 -7.30
C ALA A 58 0.02 1.26 -6.83
N PRO A 59 0.45 -0.02 -6.80
CA PRO A 59 -0.39 -1.10 -6.31
C PRO A 59 -0.62 -0.92 -4.81
N THR A 60 -1.87 -0.96 -4.40
CA THR A 60 -2.24 -0.93 -2.99
C THR A 60 -2.26 -2.35 -2.42
N CYS A 61 -1.94 -2.52 -1.14
CA CYS A 61 -2.06 -3.82 -0.46
C CYS A 61 -3.52 -4.30 -0.31
N ALA A 62 -4.51 -3.54 -0.79
CA ALA A 62 -5.88 -3.99 -0.88
C ALA A 62 -6.02 -5.01 -2.02
N SER A 63 -5.52 -6.23 -1.80
CA SER A 63 -5.97 -7.38 -2.58
C SER A 63 -7.34 -7.76 -2.04
N ARG A 64 -8.34 -7.93 -2.91
CA ARG A 64 -9.60 -8.55 -2.51
C ARG A 64 -9.41 -10.06 -2.41
N SER A 65 -8.63 -10.52 -1.43
CA SER A 65 -8.73 -11.86 -0.83
C SER A 65 -7.78 -11.96 0.36
N ASP A 66 -8.24 -11.45 1.50
CA ASP A 66 -8.23 -12.24 2.74
C ASP A 66 -9.34 -11.74 3.68
N SER A 67 -10.59 -12.04 3.31
CA SER A 67 -11.68 -12.18 4.28
C SER A 67 -11.90 -13.68 4.52
N SER A 68 -10.85 -14.38 4.96
CA SER A 68 -10.96 -15.67 5.61
C SER A 68 -9.83 -15.82 6.63
N GLU A 69 -10.05 -15.23 7.80
CA GLU A 69 -9.48 -15.70 9.07
C GLU A 69 -7.98 -15.45 9.31
N LEU A 70 -7.62 -14.29 9.84
CA LEU A 70 -6.70 -14.17 10.98
C LEU A 70 -6.95 -12.85 11.73
N VAL A 71 -8.10 -12.75 12.40
CA VAL A 71 -8.20 -11.91 13.60
C VAL A 71 -7.48 -12.66 14.72
N ALA A 72 -6.15 -12.71 14.65
CA ALA A 72 -5.34 -12.94 15.83
C ALA A 72 -5.45 -11.67 16.67
N TYR A 73 -6.45 -11.64 17.55
CA TYR A 73 -6.52 -10.67 18.64
C TYR A 73 -5.14 -10.60 19.30
N SER A 74 -4.47 -9.47 19.11
CA SER A 74 -3.30 -9.10 19.91
C SER A 74 -3.77 -9.03 21.36
N LEU A 75 -3.40 -10.04 22.15
CA LEU A 75 -3.58 -10.07 23.59
C LEU A 75 -2.97 -8.79 24.19
N PRO A 76 -3.71 -8.03 25.02
CA PRO A 76 -3.05 -7.06 25.88
C PRO A 76 -2.18 -7.82 26.89
N SER A 77 -0.88 -7.56 26.80
CA SER A 77 0.11 -7.91 27.81
C SER A 77 -0.29 -7.28 29.14
N ILE A 78 -0.71 -8.09 30.12
CA ILE A 78 -0.71 -7.70 31.53
C ILE A 78 0.15 -8.71 32.27
N ALA A 79 1.37 -8.28 32.56
CA ALA A 79 2.22 -8.88 33.56
C ALA A 79 1.67 -8.61 34.98
N ALA A 80 2.00 -9.55 35.87
CA ALA A 80 1.84 -9.54 37.34
C ALA A 80 0.44 -10.00 37.83
N HIS A 81 0.29 -10.94 38.77
CA HIS A 81 1.14 -11.28 39.92
C HIS A 81 1.17 -12.79 40.21
N LYS A 82 2.30 -13.22 40.80
CA LYS A 82 2.54 -14.55 41.37
C LYS A 82 1.58 -14.85 42.54
N LYS A 83 0.93 -16.01 42.46
CA LYS A 83 0.85 -17.12 43.44
C LYS A 83 0.66 -16.79 44.94
N LEU A 84 -0.41 -17.32 45.56
CA LEU A 84 -0.39 -18.16 46.78
C LEU A 84 -1.82 -18.62 47.19
N THR A 85 -2.03 -19.95 47.16
CA THR A 85 -2.73 -20.85 48.13
C THR A 85 -3.88 -20.27 48.97
N GLY A 86 -5.09 -20.84 49.02
CA GLY A 86 -5.41 -22.25 49.25
C GLY A 86 -5.78 -22.48 50.72
N LEU A 87 -7.09 -22.38 51.04
CA LEU A 87 -7.84 -23.11 52.07
C LEU A 87 -9.30 -22.62 52.09
#